data_AF-A0A963PN05-F1
#
_entry.id   AF-A0A963PN05-F1
#
_cell.length_a   1.000
_cell.length_b   1.000
_cell.length_c   1.000
_cell.angle_alpha   90.00
_cell.angle_beta   90.00
_cell.angle_gamma   90.00
#
_symmetry.space_group_name_H-M   'P 1'
#
loop_
_entity.id
_entity.type
_entity.pdbx_description
1 polymer ?
#
loop_
_entity_poly.entity_id
_entity_poly.type
_entity_poly.pdbx_seq_one_letter_code
_entity_poly.pdbx_strand_id
1 'polypeptide(L)'
;MNQDLSIFTLVLHASLVVQIVMAGLLIVSLASWSAIFGKLVALRKVRAGNDEFERDFWAGKSLNDLYADAAQKATSSPMERIFASGMREFMKLRERRVADAGMLLDGARRAMRASFQRELEVVEANLSFLSSVGSVSPYVGLFGTVWGIM
;
A
#
# COMPACT_ATOMS: atom_id res chain seq x y z
N MET A 1 20.58 -48.69 16.24
CA MET A 1 19.60 -47.87 17.00
C MET A 1 19.99 -46.41 16.84
N ASN A 2 19.81 -45.86 15.63
CA ASN A 2 19.86 -44.42 15.42
C ASN A 2 18.41 -43.99 15.29
N GLN A 3 17.91 -43.22 16.26
CA GLN A 3 16.71 -42.44 16.02
C GLN A 3 17.12 -41.38 15.01
N ASP A 4 16.81 -41.60 13.74
CA ASP A 4 16.98 -40.57 12.72
C ASP A 4 16.03 -39.43 13.07
N LEU A 5 16.55 -38.46 13.80
CA LEU A 5 15.91 -37.19 14.16
C LEU A 5 15.79 -36.33 12.90
N SER A 6 15.06 -36.83 11.90
CA SER A 6 14.66 -36.08 10.73
C SER A 6 13.50 -35.16 11.11
N ILE A 7 13.60 -33.89 10.72
CA ILE A 7 12.56 -32.87 10.92
C ILE A 7 11.22 -33.36 10.36
N PHE A 8 11.26 -34.06 9.22
CA PHE A 8 10.07 -34.67 8.62
C PHE A 8 9.43 -35.73 9.52
N THR A 9 10.24 -36.59 10.14
CA THR A 9 9.75 -37.63 11.06
C THR A 9 9.11 -37.01 12.30
N LEU A 10 9.70 -35.95 12.85
CA LEU A 10 9.15 -35.19 13.99
C LEU A 10 7.80 -34.55 13.66
N VAL A 11 7.65 -33.95 12.48
CA VAL A 11 6.39 -33.37 12.01
C VAL A 11 5.33 -34.45 11.79
N LEU A 12 5.71 -35.59 11.18
CA LEU A 12 4.80 -36.70 10.92
C LEU A 12 4.30 -37.40 12.20
N HIS A 13 5.10 -37.38 13.27
CA HIS A 13 4.71 -37.92 14.58
C HIS A 13 3.88 -36.94 15.42
N ALA A 14 3.79 -35.66 15.03
CA ALA A 14 2.93 -34.71 15.72
C ALA A 14 1.45 -35.04 15.49
N SER A 15 0.58 -34.63 16.43
CA SER A 15 -0.86 -34.82 16.27
C SER A 15 -1.39 -34.07 15.05
N LEU A 16 -2.48 -34.57 14.46
CA LEU A 16 -3.10 -34.00 13.25
C LEU A 16 -3.37 -32.49 13.39
N VAL A 17 -3.79 -32.06 14.58
CA VAL A 17 -4.03 -30.63 14.88
C VAL A 17 -2.74 -29.82 14.74
N VAL A 18 -1.62 -30.29 15.31
CA VAL A 18 -0.33 -29.60 15.24
C VAL A 18 0.19 -29.55 13.80
N GLN A 19 -0.01 -30.62 13.02
CA GLN A 19 0.33 -30.65 11.60
C GLN A 19 -0.46 -29.59 10.81
N ILE A 20 -1.77 -29.45 11.07
CA ILE A 20 -2.61 -28.42 10.44
C ILE A 20 -2.13 -27.02 10.83
N VAL A 21 -1.81 -26.78 12.10
CA VAL A 21 -1.28 -25.49 12.57
C VAL A 21 0.01 -25.13 11.84
N MET A 22 0.97 -26.05 11.75
CA MET A 22 2.24 -25.82 11.05
C MET A 22 2.03 -25.58 9.55
N ALA A 23 1.18 -26.38 8.90
CA ALA A 23 0.85 -26.21 7.49
C ALA A 23 0.17 -24.85 7.22
N GLY A 24 -0.77 -24.44 8.09
CA GLY A 24 -1.43 -23.14 8.01
C GLY A 24 -0.45 -21.97 8.16
N LEU A 25 0.45 -22.03 9.15
CA LEU A 25 1.51 -21.02 9.33
C LEU A 25 2.44 -20.94 8.12
N LEU A 26 2.76 -22.07 7.49
CA LEU A 26 3.58 -22.11 6.27
C LEU A 26 2.86 -21.46 5.08
N ILE A 27 1.58 -21.75 4.87
CA ILE A 27 0.77 -21.12 3.81
C ILE A 27 0.69 -19.61 4.03
N VAL A 28 0.40 -19.18 5.26
CA VAL A 28 0.31 -17.76 5.62
C VAL A 28 1.66 -17.07 5.42
N SER A 29 2.78 -17.72 5.74
CA SER A 29 4.12 -17.19 5.48
C SER A 29 4.36 -16.92 3.99
N LEU A 30 4.02 -17.88 3.12
CA LEU A 30 4.15 -17.72 1.66
C LEU A 30 3.25 -16.58 1.14
N ALA A 31 2.03 -16.46 1.66
CA ALA A 31 1.12 -15.36 1.33
C ALA A 31 1.69 -14.00 1.77
N SER A 32 2.28 -13.92 2.96
CA SER A 32 2.93 -12.70 3.46
C SER A 32 4.10 -12.27 2.57
N TRP A 33 4.97 -13.20 2.17
CA TRP A 33 6.06 -12.90 1.24
C TRP A 33 5.56 -12.38 -0.10
N SER A 34 4.53 -13.01 -0.65
CA SER A 34 3.89 -12.57 -1.90
C SER A 34 3.38 -11.13 -1.78
N ALA A 35 2.71 -10.80 -0.67
CA ALA A 35 2.25 -9.44 -0.39
C ALA A 35 3.40 -8.44 -0.21
N ILE A 36 4.48 -8.81 0.49
CA ILE A 36 5.66 -7.97 0.71
C ILE A 36 6.30 -7.60 -0.64
N PHE A 37 6.59 -8.57 -1.49
CA PHE A 37 7.21 -8.30 -2.79
C PHE A 37 6.32 -7.47 -3.71
N GLY A 38 5.02 -7.78 -3.75
CA GLY A 38 4.05 -6.97 -4.50
C GLY A 38 4.05 -5.52 -4.03
N LYS A 39 4.10 -5.29 -2.71
CA LYS A 39 4.14 -3.95 -2.13
C LYS A 39 5.43 -3.20 -2.45
N LEU A 40 6.57 -3.87 -2.36
CA LEU A 40 7.88 -3.29 -2.68
C LEU A 40 7.92 -2.78 -4.13
N VAL A 41 7.41 -3.57 -5.08
CA VAL A 41 7.35 -3.16 -6.49
C VAL A 41 6.39 -1.98 -6.69
N ALA A 42 5.20 -2.04 -6.09
CA ALA A 42 4.23 -0.94 -6.16
C ALA A 42 4.79 0.38 -5.62
N LEU A 43 5.44 0.35 -4.44
CA LEU A 43 6.05 1.53 -3.82
C LEU A 43 7.20 2.10 -4.65
N ARG A 44 8.04 1.24 -5.24
CA ARG A 44 9.10 1.67 -6.16
C ARG A 44 8.53 2.40 -7.37
N LYS A 45 7.45 1.89 -7.98
CA LYS A 45 6.77 2.52 -9.11
C LYS A 45 6.19 3.89 -8.73
N VAL A 46 5.51 3.97 -7.58
CA VAL A 46 4.97 5.23 -7.07
C VAL A 46 6.08 6.25 -6.85
N ARG A 47 7.18 5.85 -6.21
CA ARG A 47 8.31 6.74 -5.94
C ARG A 47 8.95 7.27 -7.22
N ALA A 48 9.25 6.39 -8.17
CA ALA A 48 9.83 6.80 -9.45
C ALA A 48 8.92 7.79 -10.21
N GLY A 49 7.61 7.55 -10.24
CA GLY A 49 6.65 8.45 -10.90
C GLY A 49 6.47 9.78 -10.16
N ASN A 50 6.58 9.80 -8.83
CA ASN A 50 6.56 11.04 -8.06
C ASN A 50 7.84 11.86 -8.29
N ASP A 51 9.02 11.21 -8.31
CA ASP A 51 10.30 11.88 -8.56
C ASP A 51 10.35 12.51 -9.96
N GLU A 52 9.75 11.86 -10.97
CA GLU A 52 9.60 12.41 -12.32
C GLU A 52 8.73 13.67 -12.31
N PHE A 53 7.53 13.59 -11.72
CA PHE A 53 6.61 14.73 -11.64
C PHE A 53 7.21 15.89 -10.84
N GLU A 54 7.88 15.61 -9.72
CA GLU A 54 8.51 16.62 -8.89
C GLU A 54 9.61 17.37 -9.66
N ARG A 55 10.43 16.66 -10.44
CA ARG A 55 11.43 17.30 -11.30
C ARG A 55 10.79 18.24 -12.32
N ASP A 56 9.72 17.81 -12.97
CA ASP A 56 9.02 18.63 -13.97
C ASP A 56 8.34 19.85 -13.34
N PHE A 57 7.81 19.69 -12.12
CA PHE A 57 7.23 20.77 -11.33
C PHE A 57 8.28 21.84 -10.97
N TRP A 58 9.47 21.43 -10.53
CA TRP A 58 10.56 22.35 -10.18
C TRP A 58 11.35 22.89 -11.36
N ALA A 59 11.26 22.26 -12.54
CA ALA A 59 11.91 22.71 -13.77
C ALA A 59 11.31 24.03 -14.33
N GLY A 60 10.28 24.59 -13.67
CA GLY A 60 9.66 25.86 -14.06
C GLY A 60 8.58 25.74 -15.13
N LYS A 61 8.07 24.52 -15.37
CA LYS A 61 6.93 24.29 -16.26
C LYS A 61 5.68 25.00 -15.70
N SER A 62 4.89 25.63 -16.56
CA SER A 62 3.69 26.33 -16.08
C SER A 62 2.69 25.33 -15.49
N LEU A 63 1.95 25.74 -14.46
CA LEU A 63 0.96 24.87 -13.81
C LEU A 63 -0.14 24.40 -14.77
N ASN A 64 -0.48 25.22 -15.78
CA ASN A 64 -1.43 24.83 -16.82
C ASN A 64 -0.86 23.76 -17.74
N ASP A 65 0.42 23.85 -18.10
CA ASP A 65 1.06 22.84 -18.95
C ASP A 65 1.22 21.52 -18.19
N LEU A 66 1.60 21.57 -16.91
CA LEU A 66 1.64 20.37 -16.04
C LEU A 66 0.26 19.71 -15.92
N TYR A 67 -0.81 20.50 -15.87
CA TYR A 67 -2.17 19.99 -15.84
C TYR A 67 -2.60 19.35 -17.15
N ALA A 68 -2.24 19.95 -18.28
CA ALA A 68 -2.51 19.40 -19.61
C ALA A 68 -1.78 18.07 -19.83
N ASP A 69 -0.51 17.98 -19.44
CA ASP A 69 0.28 16.75 -19.44
C ASP A 69 -0.38 15.67 -18.58
N ALA A 70 -0.77 16.02 -17.35
CA ALA A 70 -1.43 15.10 -16.43
C ALA A 70 -2.78 14.59 -16.96
N ALA A 71 -3.46 15.36 -17.80
CA ALA A 71 -4.70 14.94 -18.45
C ALA A 71 -4.47 13.97 -19.63
N GLN A 72 -3.27 13.98 -20.23
CA GLN A 72 -2.91 13.10 -21.35
C GLN A 72 -2.22 11.80 -20.91
N LYS A 73 -1.58 11.78 -19.74
CA LYS A 73 -0.92 10.57 -19.22
C LYS A 73 -1.95 9.51 -18.80
N ALA A 74 -1.98 8.38 -19.51
CA ALA A 74 -2.82 7.22 -19.16
C ALA A 74 -2.41 6.54 -17.84
N THR A 75 -1.18 6.77 -17.37
CA THR A 75 -0.66 6.26 -16.09
C THR A 75 -0.01 7.38 -15.30
N SER A 76 -0.83 8.15 -14.60
CA SER A 76 -0.40 9.25 -13.74
C SER A 76 0.11 8.76 -12.37
N SER A 77 1.19 9.36 -11.87
CA SER A 77 1.68 9.08 -10.50
C SER A 77 0.71 9.60 -9.43
N PRO A 78 0.71 9.07 -8.20
CA PRO A 78 -0.16 9.58 -7.13
C PRO A 78 -0.02 11.08 -6.89
N MET A 79 1.21 11.61 -6.91
CA MET A 79 1.47 13.03 -6.73
C MET A 79 0.87 13.88 -7.85
N GLU A 80 0.96 13.41 -9.09
CA GLU A 80 0.36 14.04 -10.27
C GLU A 80 -1.17 14.04 -10.19
N ARG A 81 -1.81 12.95 -9.71
CA ARG A 81 -3.26 12.91 -9.50
C ARG A 81 -3.72 13.90 -8.43
N ILE A 82 -2.95 14.01 -7.34
CA ILE A 82 -3.22 14.99 -6.28
C ILE A 82 -3.15 16.40 -6.86
N PHE A 83 -2.09 16.73 -7.60
CA PHE A 83 -1.96 18.03 -8.27
C PHE A 83 -3.12 18.30 -9.24
N ALA A 84 -3.45 17.34 -10.11
CA ALA A 84 -4.53 17.47 -11.07
C ALA A 84 -5.89 17.69 -10.39
N SER A 85 -6.14 17.05 -9.24
CA SER A 85 -7.36 17.26 -8.46
C SER A 85 -7.47 18.70 -7.92
N GLY A 86 -6.36 19.25 -7.42
CA GLY A 86 -6.28 20.62 -6.92
C GLY A 86 -6.45 21.65 -8.03
N MET A 87 -5.76 21.45 -9.16
CA MET A 87 -5.84 22.34 -10.30
C MET A 87 -7.24 22.35 -10.92
N ARG A 88 -7.88 21.17 -11.03
CA ARG A 88 -9.28 21.06 -11.49
C ARG A 88 -10.24 21.86 -10.64
N GLU A 89 -10.13 21.76 -9.31
CA GLU A 89 -11.01 22.51 -8.40
C GLU A 89 -10.73 24.01 -8.44
N PHE A 90 -9.46 24.42 -8.52
CA PHE A 90 -9.09 25.82 -8.70
C PHE A 90 -9.68 26.43 -9.98
N MET A 91 -9.55 25.73 -11.11
CA MET A 91 -10.08 26.18 -12.41
C MET A 91 -11.60 26.30 -12.36
N LYS A 92 -12.28 25.31 -11.79
CA LYS A 92 -13.73 25.30 -11.60
C LYS A 92 -14.23 26.45 -10.74
N LEU A 93 -13.54 26.79 -9.65
CA LEU A 93 -13.92 27.93 -8.80
C LEU A 93 -13.66 29.28 -9.49
N ARG A 94 -12.59 29.38 -10.28
CA ARG A 94 -12.28 30.56 -11.10
C ARG A 94 -13.34 30.78 -12.18
N GLU A 95 -13.80 29.73 -12.86
CA GLU A 95 -14.90 29.78 -13.84
C GLU A 95 -16.22 30.28 -13.21
N ARG A 96 -16.45 29.93 -11.94
CA ARG A 96 -17.60 30.43 -11.15
C ARG A 96 -17.46 31.88 -10.68
N ARG A 97 -16.41 32.58 -11.10
CA ARG A 97 -16.11 33.99 -10.74
C ARG A 97 -15.98 34.22 -9.24
N VAL A 98 -15.47 33.24 -8.49
CA VAL A 98 -15.07 33.45 -7.09
C VAL A 98 -13.91 34.46 -7.07
N ALA A 99 -14.17 35.67 -6.59
CA ALA A 99 -13.21 36.78 -6.62
C ALA A 99 -12.14 36.69 -5.51
N ASP A 100 -12.43 35.95 -4.44
CA ASP A 100 -11.52 35.79 -3.32
C ASP A 100 -10.46 34.73 -3.62
N ALA A 101 -9.21 35.16 -3.74
CA ALA A 101 -8.06 34.29 -3.93
C ALA A 101 -7.90 33.27 -2.79
N GLY A 102 -8.27 33.63 -1.56
CA GLY A 102 -8.27 32.71 -0.41
C GLY A 102 -9.20 31.53 -0.62
N MET A 103 -10.45 31.79 -1.03
CA MET A 103 -11.43 30.74 -1.33
C MET A 103 -11.01 29.84 -2.49
N LEU A 104 -10.36 30.38 -3.53
CA LEU A 104 -9.82 29.57 -4.65
C LEU A 104 -8.74 28.59 -4.15
N LEU A 105 -7.78 29.09 -3.37
CA LEU A 105 -6.68 28.30 -2.84
C LEU A 105 -7.16 27.26 -1.82
N ASP A 106 -8.12 27.61 -0.96
CA ASP A 106 -8.68 26.67 0.00
C ASP A 106 -9.53 25.57 -0.66
N GLY A 107 -10.23 25.89 -1.75
CA GLY A 107 -10.87 24.89 -2.61
C GLY A 107 -9.86 23.89 -3.17
N ALA A 108 -8.79 24.40 -3.80
CA ALA A 108 -7.72 23.56 -4.35
C ALA A 108 -7.06 22.70 -3.26
N ARG A 109 -6.74 23.27 -2.10
CA ARG A 109 -6.15 22.55 -0.95
C ARG A 109 -7.06 21.44 -0.44
N ARG A 110 -8.36 21.69 -0.33
CA ARG A 110 -9.33 20.66 0.09
C ARG A 110 -9.40 19.51 -0.92
N ALA A 111 -9.44 19.82 -2.22
CA ALA A 111 -9.42 18.81 -3.26
C ALA A 111 -8.13 17.96 -3.22
N MET A 112 -6.96 18.62 -3.09
CA MET A 112 -5.68 17.93 -2.93
C MET A 112 -5.64 17.03 -1.69
N ARG A 113 -6.12 17.50 -0.53
CA ARG A 113 -6.21 16.69 0.69
C ARG A 113 -7.11 15.47 0.51
N ALA A 114 -8.27 15.65 -0.12
CA ALA A 114 -9.19 14.54 -0.38
C ALA A 114 -8.57 13.52 -1.34
N SER A 115 -7.87 13.97 -2.38
CA SER A 115 -7.13 13.08 -3.29
C SER A 115 -6.00 12.37 -2.57
N PHE A 116 -5.23 13.08 -1.75
CA PHE A 116 -4.12 12.51 -0.97
C PHE A 116 -4.58 11.37 -0.07
N GLN A 117 -5.70 11.53 0.63
CA GLN A 117 -6.26 10.46 1.47
C GLN A 117 -6.62 9.21 0.65
N ARG A 118 -7.25 9.38 -0.52
CA ARG A 118 -7.56 8.25 -1.43
C ARG A 118 -6.30 7.57 -1.96
N GLU A 119 -5.28 8.35 -2.32
CA GLU A 119 -3.98 7.80 -2.73
C GLU A 119 -3.34 6.98 -1.62
N LEU A 120 -3.40 7.51 -0.39
CA LEU A 120 -2.84 6.88 0.79
C LEU A 120 -3.57 5.56 1.10
N GLU A 121 -4.90 5.52 1.03
CA GLU A 121 -5.69 4.29 1.18
C GLU A 121 -5.28 3.21 0.17
N VAL A 122 -5.06 3.58 -1.11
CA VAL A 122 -4.59 2.64 -2.14
C VAL A 122 -3.17 2.15 -1.83
N VAL A 123 -2.30 3.05 -1.37
CA VAL A 123 -0.92 2.73 -0.98
C VAL A 123 -0.86 1.99 0.36
N GLU A 124 -1.91 1.98 1.18
CA GLU A 124 -1.96 1.23 2.44
C GLU A 124 -2.67 -0.12 2.30
N ALA A 125 -3.34 -0.37 1.17
CA ALA A 125 -4.03 -1.64 0.91
C ALA A 125 -3.13 -2.86 1.22
N ASN A 126 -3.72 -3.86 1.88
CA ASN A 126 -3.09 -5.11 2.33
C ASN A 126 -2.05 -4.98 3.47
N LEU A 127 -1.73 -3.77 3.96
CA LEU A 127 -0.87 -3.63 5.14
C LEU A 127 -1.55 -4.15 6.41
N SER A 128 -2.87 -4.00 6.52
CA SER A 128 -3.64 -4.55 7.64
C SER A 128 -3.54 -6.07 7.72
N PHE A 129 -3.55 -6.78 6.59
CA PHE A 129 -3.35 -8.23 6.55
C PHE A 129 -1.97 -8.62 7.10
N LEU A 130 -0.91 -7.97 6.62
CA LEU A 130 0.46 -8.19 7.11
C LEU A 130 0.58 -7.90 8.62
N SER A 131 -0.08 -6.83 9.09
CA SER A 131 -0.14 -6.49 10.51
C SER A 131 -0.84 -7.57 11.33
N SER A 132 -1.99 -8.06 10.87
CA SER A 132 -2.74 -9.11 11.56
C SER A 132 -1.99 -10.43 11.58
N VAL A 133 -1.37 -10.82 10.46
CA VAL A 133 -0.55 -12.04 10.42
C VAL A 133 0.63 -11.94 11.36
N GLY A 134 1.33 -10.79 11.37
CA GLY A 134 2.45 -10.54 12.26
C GLY A 134 2.08 -10.62 13.74
N SER A 135 0.90 -10.12 14.13
CA SER A 135 0.46 -10.13 15.52
C SER A 135 -0.19 -11.45 15.97
N VAL A 136 -0.91 -12.15 15.10
CA VAL A 136 -1.71 -13.34 15.45
C VAL A 136 -0.91 -14.64 15.32
N SER A 137 0.05 -14.72 14.40
CA SER A 137 0.82 -15.95 14.17
C SER A 137 1.54 -16.51 15.40
N PRO A 138 2.09 -15.71 16.36
CA PRO A 138 2.67 -16.26 17.59
C PRO A 138 1.65 -17.00 18.45
N TYR A 139 0.42 -16.49 18.54
CA TYR A 139 -0.65 -17.11 19.33
C TYR A 139 -1.12 -18.42 18.69
N VAL A 140 -1.18 -18.47 17.36
CA VAL A 140 -1.49 -19.70 16.61
C VAL A 140 -0.41 -20.76 16.82
N GLY A 141 0.86 -20.36 16.83
CA GLY A 141 1.98 -21.25 17.16
C GLY A 141 1.92 -21.75 18.61
N LEU A 142 1.67 -20.85 19.56
CA LEU A 142 1.50 -21.20 20.98
C LEU A 142 0.36 -22.21 21.17
N PHE A 143 -0.78 -22.01 20.51
CA PHE A 143 -1.88 -22.97 20.52
C PHE A 143 -1.44 -24.37 20.07
N GLY A 144 -0.67 -24.46 18.97
CA GLY A 144 -0.12 -25.73 18.51
C GLY A 144 0.77 -26.41 19.56
N THR A 145 1.61 -25.64 20.28
CA THR A 145 2.45 -26.20 21.34
C THR A 145 1.67 -26.68 22.56
N VAL A 146 0.66 -25.92 23.01
CA VAL A 146 -0.18 -26.32 24.16
C VAL A 146 -0.97 -27.58 23.82
N TRP A 147 -1.55 -27.65 22.62
CA TRP A 147 -2.26 -28.83 22.16
C TRP A 147 -1.33 -30.05 22.01
N GLY A 148 -0.10 -29.86 21.52
CA GLY A 148 0.84 -30.96 21.34
C GLY A 148 1.35 -31.59 22.64
N ILE A 149 1.27 -30.87 23.77
CA ILE A 149 1.67 -31.37 25.09
C ILE A 149 0.52 -32.07 25.82
N MET A 150 -0.74 -31.69 25.56
CA MET A 150 -1.95 -32.33 26.11
C MET A 150 -2.25 -33.68 25.46
#